data_AF-A0A9D9J3J3-F1
#
_entry.id   AF-A0A9D9J3J3-F1
#
_cell.length_a   1.000
_cell.length_b   1.000
_cell.length_c   1.000
_cell.angle_alpha   90.00
_cell.angle_beta   90.00
_cell.angle_gamma   90.00
#
_symmetry.space_group_name_H-M   'P 1'
#
loop_
_entity.id
_entity.type
_entity.pdbx_description
1 polymer ?
#
loop_
_entity_poly.entity_id
_entity_poly.type
_entity_poly.pdbx_seq_one_letter_code
_entity_poly.pdbx_strand_id
1 'polypeptide(L)'
;MDADDMDYMITGTGDTVQEAMETFKDGYEDMKRYYKEEGKDFEEVSFDFQYDIASFLQHYAYAFSLAGLERITGVNQKQLSHYISGYRHPSEKTVRKIECGIRKFSQELSSLHFI
;
A
#
# COMPACT_ATOMS: atom_id res chain seq x y z
N MET A 1 -6.60 15.57 7.77
CA MET A 1 -6.27 15.76 9.19
C MET A 1 -5.24 14.68 9.47
N ASP A 2 -3.99 15.06 9.70
CA ASP A 2 -2.97 14.08 10.09
C ASP A 2 -3.37 13.53 11.47
N ALA A 3 -3.08 12.26 11.73
CA ALA A 3 -3.54 11.54 12.93
C ALA A 3 -2.89 12.02 14.25
N ASP A 4 -2.09 13.09 14.21
CA ASP A 4 -1.32 13.60 15.34
C ASP A 4 -2.18 14.21 16.46
N ASP A 5 -3.45 14.52 16.18
CA ASP A 5 -4.40 15.07 17.14
C ASP A 5 -5.37 14.01 17.72
N MET A 6 -5.12 12.72 17.50
CA MET A 6 -6.01 11.64 17.95
C MET A 6 -5.58 11.07 19.31
N ASP A 7 -6.55 10.88 20.21
CA ASP A 7 -6.33 10.32 21.56
C ASP A 7 -6.10 8.79 21.55
N TYR A 8 -5.97 8.18 20.37
CA TYR A 8 -5.74 6.74 20.23
C TYR A 8 -4.77 6.41 19.10
N MET A 9 -4.05 5.31 19.27
CA MET A 9 -3.15 4.76 18.26
C MET A 9 -3.57 3.33 17.95
N ILE A 10 -3.71 3.03 16.65
CA ILE A 10 -4.01 1.69 16.16
C ILE A 10 -2.88 1.30 15.21
N THR A 11 -2.35 0.11 15.42
CA THR A 11 -1.35 -0.48 14.54
C THR A 11 -1.84 -1.86 14.12
N GLY A 12 -1.53 -2.24 12.89
CA GLY A 12 -1.81 -3.57 12.36
C GLY A 12 -0.56 -4.12 11.70
N THR A 13 -0.26 -5.39 11.98
CA THR A 13 0.87 -6.11 11.39
C THR A 13 0.39 -7.49 10.95
N GLY A 14 1.03 -8.04 9.93
CA GLY A 14 0.75 -9.38 9.42
C GLY A 14 1.87 -9.83 8.48
N ASP A 15 1.92 -11.12 8.17
CA ASP A 15 2.90 -11.67 7.24
C ASP A 15 2.54 -11.34 5.78
N THR A 16 1.26 -11.00 5.55
CA THR A 16 0.77 -10.48 4.28
C THR A 16 0.14 -9.09 4.42
N VAL A 17 0.03 -8.36 3.30
CA VAL A 17 -0.67 -7.07 3.25
C VAL A 17 -2.13 -7.21 3.70
N GLN A 18 -2.80 -8.30 3.30
CA GLN A 18 -4.18 -8.55 3.68
C GLN A 18 -4.31 -8.75 5.19
N GLU A 19 -3.45 -9.57 5.80
CA GLU A 19 -3.43 -9.78 7.25
C GLU A 19 -3.14 -8.48 8.00
N ALA A 20 -2.18 -7.66 7.54
CA ALA A 20 -1.88 -6.38 8.18
C ALA A 20 -3.09 -5.42 8.14
N MET A 21 -3.82 -5.40 7.02
CA MET A 21 -5.05 -4.60 6.86
C MET A 21 -6.19 -5.11 7.75
N GLU A 22 -6.37 -6.43 7.86
CA GLU A 22 -7.38 -7.05 8.73
C GLU A 22 -7.08 -6.75 10.20
N THR A 23 -5.85 -6.99 10.66
CA THR A 23 -5.41 -6.66 12.03
C THR A 23 -5.62 -5.17 12.37
N PHE A 24 -5.34 -4.26 11.43
CA PHE A 24 -5.60 -2.83 11.64
C PHE A 24 -7.10 -2.53 11.84
N LYS A 25 -7.96 -3.12 11.01
CA LYS A 25 -9.42 -2.90 11.09
C LYS A 25 -10.00 -3.49 12.36
N ASP A 26 -9.57 -4.67 12.76
CA ASP A 26 -10.01 -5.30 14.01
C ASP A 26 -9.58 -4.45 15.21
N GLY A 27 -8.33 -3.97 15.23
CA GLY A 27 -7.85 -3.03 16.24
C GLY A 27 -8.65 -1.72 16.31
N TYR A 28 -9.15 -1.24 15.16
CA TYR A 28 -10.02 -0.07 15.10
C TYR A 28 -11.39 -0.32 15.76
N GLU A 29 -12.03 -1.44 15.45
CA GLU A 29 -13.31 -1.82 16.07
C GLU A 29 -13.17 -2.10 17.57
N ASP A 30 -12.05 -2.70 17.99
CA ASP A 30 -11.75 -2.94 19.41
C ASP A 30 -11.53 -1.63 20.17
N MET A 31 -10.82 -0.65 19.57
CA MET A 31 -10.64 0.67 20.18
C MET A 31 -11.99 1.40 20.34
N LYS A 32 -12.84 1.34 19.32
CA LYS A 32 -14.20 1.90 19.38
C LYS A 32 -15.03 1.27 20.49
N ARG A 33 -14.92 -0.05 20.68
CA ARG A 33 -15.58 -0.76 21.78
C ARG A 33 -15.04 -0.33 23.15
N TYR A 34 -13.73 -0.24 23.29
CA TYR A 34 -13.08 0.19 24.53
C TYR A 34 -13.54 1.59 24.97
N TYR A 35 -13.57 2.57 24.05
CA TYR A 35 -14.04 3.92 24.35
C TYR A 35 -15.49 3.94 24.83
N LYS A 36 -16.35 3.15 24.17
CA LYS A 36 -17.75 3.01 24.55
C LYS A 36 -17.91 2.41 25.96
N GLU A 37 -17.10 1.42 26.32
CA GLU A 37 -17.12 0.80 27.66
C GLU A 37 -16.64 1.77 28.75
N GLU A 38 -15.67 2.62 28.44
CA GLU A 38 -15.16 3.67 29.33
C GLU A 38 -16.06 4.92 29.39
N GLY A 39 -17.16 4.95 28.61
CA GLY A 39 -18.07 6.10 28.53
C GLY A 39 -17.44 7.34 27.90
N LYS A 40 -16.43 7.15 27.04
CA LYS A 40 -15.73 8.21 26.31
C LYS A 40 -16.27 8.33 24.89
N ASP A 41 -16.25 9.54 24.34
CA ASP A 41 -16.57 9.77 22.93
C ASP A 41 -15.41 9.28 22.06
N PHE A 42 -15.73 8.51 21.02
CA PHE A 42 -14.77 8.02 20.03
C PHE A 42 -14.94 8.80 18.74
N GLU A 43 -13.88 9.48 18.30
CA GLU A 43 -13.86 10.19 17.02
C GLU A 43 -13.68 9.21 15.86
N GLU A 44 -14.72 9.03 15.04
CA GLU A 44 -14.62 8.15 13.87
C GLU A 44 -13.85 8.81 12.71
N VAL A 45 -13.01 8.03 12.04
CA VAL A 45 -12.17 8.51 10.94
C VAL A 45 -12.25 7.58 9.74
N SER A 46 -12.20 8.17 8.55
CA SER A 46 -11.99 7.43 7.31
C SER A 46 -10.50 7.34 7.01
N PHE A 47 -10.03 6.15 6.62
CA PHE A 47 -8.64 5.92 6.23
C PHE A 47 -8.56 5.16 4.92
N ASP A 48 -7.54 5.49 4.14
CA ASP A 48 -7.18 4.80 2.90
C ASP A 48 -5.85 4.07 3.08
N PHE A 49 -5.77 2.84 2.58
CA PHE A 49 -4.53 2.08 2.56
C PHE A 49 -3.74 2.42 1.29
N GLN A 50 -2.48 2.80 1.47
CA GLN A 50 -1.56 3.11 0.38
C GLN A 50 -0.37 2.19 0.43
N TYR A 51 0.01 1.65 -0.72
CA TYR A 51 1.26 0.92 -0.86
C TYR A 51 2.42 1.89 -0.99
N ASP A 52 3.49 1.65 -0.24
CA ASP A 52 4.80 2.14 -0.68
C ASP A 52 5.32 1.27 -1.85
N ILE A 53 6.41 1.71 -2.49
CA ILE A 53 6.97 0.97 -3.63
C ILE A 53 7.46 -0.42 -3.23
N ALA A 54 8.01 -0.61 -2.03
CA ALA A 54 8.49 -1.91 -1.59
C ALA A 54 7.33 -2.89 -1.40
N SER A 55 6.29 -2.48 -0.67
CA SER A 55 5.06 -3.25 -0.46
C SER A 55 4.37 -3.57 -1.78
N PHE A 56 4.26 -2.61 -2.72
CA PHE A 56 3.71 -2.85 -4.05
C PHE A 56 4.49 -3.95 -4.80
N LEU A 57 5.83 -3.82 -4.85
CA LEU A 57 6.69 -4.75 -5.57
C LEU A 57 6.63 -6.17 -4.97
N GLN A 58 6.59 -6.28 -3.64
CA GLN A 58 6.48 -7.57 -2.95
C GLN A 58 5.09 -8.20 -3.17
N HIS A 59 4.03 -7.41 -2.98
CA HIS A 59 2.65 -7.89 -3.11
C HIS A 59 2.34 -8.42 -4.51
N TYR A 60 2.81 -7.74 -5.56
CA TYR A 60 2.58 -8.15 -6.95
C TYR A 60 3.72 -8.95 -7.60
N ALA A 61 4.69 -9.44 -6.81
CA ALA A 61 5.82 -10.22 -7.33
C ALA A 61 5.39 -11.53 -8.03
N TYR A 62 4.20 -12.06 -7.70
CA TYR A 62 3.62 -13.23 -8.37
C TYR A 62 3.15 -12.94 -9.80
N ALA A 63 2.82 -11.67 -10.11
CA ALA A 63 2.28 -11.25 -11.41
C ALA A 63 3.35 -10.59 -12.29
N PHE A 64 4.27 -9.83 -11.68
CA PHE A 64 5.27 -9.08 -12.41
C PHE A 64 6.69 -9.51 -12.08
N SER A 65 7.46 -9.86 -13.10
CA SER A 65 8.92 -9.91 -12.99
C SER A 65 9.51 -8.50 -13.00
N LEU A 66 10.68 -8.31 -12.36
CA LEU A 66 11.36 -7.01 -12.37
C LEU A 66 11.71 -6.53 -13.80
N ALA A 67 12.06 -7.46 -14.69
CA ALA A 67 12.30 -7.15 -16.11
C ALA A 67 11.00 -6.78 -16.86
N GLY A 68 9.84 -7.28 -16.42
CA GLY A 68 8.53 -6.85 -16.90
C GLY A 68 8.21 -5.44 -16.44
N LEU A 69 8.43 -5.15 -15.15
CA LEU A 69 8.24 -3.81 -14.59
C LEU A 69 9.18 -2.77 -15.20
N GLU A 70 10.41 -3.12 -15.56
CA GLU A 70 11.29 -2.22 -16.31
C GLU A 70 10.69 -1.84 -17.66
N ARG A 71 10.08 -2.79 -18.38
CA ARG A 71 9.39 -2.50 -19.66
C ARG A 71 8.14 -1.63 -19.46
N ILE A 72 7.37 -1.88 -18.40
CA ILE A 72 6.13 -1.14 -18.10
C ILE A 72 6.41 0.29 -17.61
N THR A 73 7.42 0.45 -16.75
CA THR A 73 7.65 1.71 -16.01
C THR A 73 8.86 2.49 -16.51
N GLY A 74 9.77 1.85 -17.25
CA GLY A 74 11.05 2.41 -17.65
C GLY A 74 12.03 2.63 -16.49
N VAL A 75 11.78 2.05 -15.31
CA VAL A 75 12.71 2.05 -14.16
C VAL A 75 13.56 0.80 -14.20
N ASN A 76 14.88 0.95 -14.07
CA ASN A 76 15.79 -0.16 -14.30
C ASN A 76 15.62 -1.28 -13.27
N GLN A 77 15.73 -2.53 -13.71
CA GLN A 77 15.59 -3.73 -12.88
C GLN A 77 16.48 -3.71 -11.62
N LYS A 78 17.70 -3.18 -11.69
CA LYS A 78 18.60 -3.09 -10.53
C LYS A 78 18.10 -2.09 -9.48
N GLN A 79 17.43 -1.02 -9.91
CA GLN A 79 16.78 -0.09 -8.98
C GLN A 79 15.58 -0.77 -8.32
N LEU A 80 14.72 -1.42 -9.11
CA LEU A 80 13.56 -2.15 -8.60
C LEU A 80 13.97 -3.26 -7.63
N SER A 81 15.08 -3.97 -7.89
CA SER A 81 15.60 -5.00 -6.98
C SER A 81 16.10 -4.44 -5.65
N HIS A 82 16.60 -3.21 -5.62
CA HIS A 82 16.97 -2.56 -4.36
C HIS A 82 15.74 -2.03 -3.59
N TYR A 83 14.67 -1.68 -4.30
CA TYR A 83 13.43 -1.20 -3.68
C TYR A 83 12.65 -2.36 -3.06
N ILE A 84 12.52 -3.48 -3.77
CA ILE A 84 11.78 -4.65 -3.27
C ILE A 84 12.42 -5.26 -2.02
N SER A 85 13.75 -5.16 -1.87
CA SER A 85 14.47 -5.60 -0.67
C SER A 85 14.44 -4.60 0.47
N GLY A 86 13.86 -3.40 0.28
CA GLY A 86 13.90 -2.31 1.26
C GLY A 86 15.26 -1.65 1.43
N TYR A 87 16.27 -2.03 0.64
CA TYR A 87 17.64 -1.47 0.77
C TYR A 87 17.72 0.02 0.38
N ARG A 88 16.89 0.46 -0.57
CA ARG A 88 16.79 1.87 -0.94
C ARG A 88 15.33 2.31 -1.02
N HIS A 89 15.11 3.58 -0.71
CA HIS A 89 13.84 4.23 -0.98
C HIS A 89 13.93 5.03 -2.30
N PRO A 90 12.95 4.87 -3.21
CA PRO A 90 12.89 5.67 -4.42
C PRO A 90 12.59 7.14 -4.10
N SER A 91 13.09 8.06 -4.92
CA SER A 91 12.68 9.47 -4.85
C SER A 91 11.26 9.64 -5.37
N GLU A 92 10.58 10.73 -5.00
CA GLU A 92 9.22 11.04 -5.49
C GLU A 92 9.12 11.01 -7.02
N LYS A 93 10.14 11.51 -7.73
CA LYS A 93 10.18 11.47 -9.20
C LYS A 93 10.15 10.03 -9.72
N THR A 94 10.86 9.12 -9.07
CA THR A 94 10.86 7.70 -9.43
C THR A 94 9.55 7.04 -9.07
N VAL A 95 8.98 7.34 -7.89
CA VAL A 95 7.64 6.86 -7.49
C VAL A 95 6.60 7.23 -8.54
N ARG A 96 6.52 8.51 -8.92
CA ARG A 96 5.60 9.00 -9.97
C ARG A 96 5.82 8.33 -11.32
N LYS A 97 7.07 8.02 -11.66
CA LYS A 97 7.40 7.31 -12.91
C LYS A 97 6.86 5.88 -12.89
N ILE A 98 7.04 5.16 -11.77
CA ILE A 98 6.48 3.82 -11.57
C ILE A 98 4.96 3.88 -11.65
N GLU A 99 4.33 4.77 -10.89
CA GLU A 99 2.87 4.92 -10.85
C GLU A 99 2.28 5.23 -12.23
N CYS A 100 2.88 6.18 -12.97
CA CYS A 100 2.42 6.54 -14.32
C CYS A 100 2.54 5.36 -15.30
N GLY A 101 3.63 4.59 -15.23
CA GLY A 101 3.80 3.39 -16.06
C GLY A 101 2.75 2.31 -15.76
N ILE A 102 2.51 2.02 -14.49
CA ILE A 102 1.50 1.05 -14.05
C ILE A 102 0.09 1.51 -14.44
N ARG A 103 -0.26 2.79 -14.22
CA ARG A 103 -1.59 3.32 -14.59
C ARG A 103 -1.85 3.19 -16.09
N LYS A 104 -0.86 3.50 -16.94
CA LYS A 104 -0.99 3.33 -18.40
C LYS A 104 -1.21 1.87 -18.78
N PHE A 105 -0.39 0.98 -18.24
CA PHE A 105 -0.53 -0.46 -18.50
C PHE A 105 -1.87 -1.02 -18.01
N SER A 106 -2.37 -0.56 -16.86
CA SER A 106 -3.69 -0.94 -16.36
C SER A 106 -4.81 -0.48 -17.28
N GLN A 107 -4.72 0.74 -17.85
CA GLN A 107 -5.71 1.23 -18.81
C GLN A 107 -5.73 0.38 -20.09
N GLU A 108 -4.55 0.00 -20.58
CA GLU A 108 -4.41 -0.91 -21.72
C GLU A 108 -5.09 -2.26 -21.42
N LEU A 109 -4.80 -2.86 -20.26
CA LEU A 109 -5.42 -4.13 -19.84
C LEU A 109 -6.95 -4.03 -19.70
N SER A 110 -7.47 -2.96 -19.12
CA SER A 110 -8.92 -2.76 -18.93
C SER A 110 -9.69 -2.62 -20.25
N SER A 111 -9.00 -2.27 -21.35
CA SER A 111 -9.60 -2.14 -22.68
C SER A 111 -9.66 -3.45 -23.47
N LEU A 112 -9.09 -4.53 -22.93
CA LEU A 112 -9.03 -5.82 -23.62
C LEU A 112 -10.39 -6.51 -23.64
N HIS A 113 -10.74 -7.03 -24.82
CA HIS A 113 -11.89 -7.91 -25.04
C HIS A 113 -11.43 -9.13 -25.81
N PHE A 114 -11.78 -10.32 -25.32
CA PHE A 114 -11.53 -11.59 -26.00
C PHE A 114 -12.70 -11.93 -26.93
N ILE A 115 -12.39 -12.66 -28.00
CA ILE A 115 -13.38 -13.24 -28.91
C ILE A 115 -13.98 -14.53 -28.34
#